data_AF-A0A7C3CXB2-F1
#
_entry.id   AF-A0A7C3CXB2-F1
#
_cell.length_a   1.000
_cell.length_b   1.000
_cell.length_c   1.000
_cell.angle_alpha   90.00
_cell.angle_beta   90.00
_cell.angle_gamma   90.00
#
_symmetry.space_group_name_H-M   'P 1'
#
loop_
_entity.id
_entity.type
_entity.pdbx_description
1 polymer ?
#
loop_
_entity_poly.entity_id
_entity_poly.type
_entity_poly.pdbx_seq_one_letter_code
_entity_poly.pdbx_strand_id
1 'polypeptide(L)' 'MLTLKRLREFKEYLESGAFLEDFEMRPPDGQAEMLEMIDLLWEICEKADEIMTEHFYRRLRENSEQGD' A
#
# COMPACT_ATOMS: atom_id res chain seq x y z
N MET A 1 9.23 -9.45 -5.82
CA MET A 1 8.02 -8.75 -6.33
C MET A 1 6.90 -8.96 -5.32
N LEU A 2 6.16 -7.91 -4.97
CA LEU A 2 4.99 -8.01 -4.09
C LEU A 2 3.87 -8.80 -4.79
N THR A 3 3.18 -9.68 -4.06
CA THR A 3 2.10 -10.51 -4.62
C THR A 3 0.78 -10.24 -3.91
N LEU A 4 -0.34 -10.50 -4.60
CA LEU A 4 -1.67 -10.39 -4.00
C LEU A 4 -1.83 -11.28 -2.76
N LYS A 5 -1.21 -12.46 -2.75
CA LYS A 5 -1.22 -13.35 -1.57
C LYS A 5 -0.55 -12.67 -0.37
N ARG A 6 0.64 -12.08 -0.55
CA ARG A 6 1.36 -11.39 0.53
C ARG A 6 0.59 -10.17 1.04
N LEU A 7 -0.06 -9.42 0.17
CA LEU A 7 -0.92 -8.30 0.56
C LEU A 7 -2.12 -8.75 1.41
N ARG A 8 -2.75 -9.86 1.04
CA ARG A 8 -3.86 -10.43 1.81
C ARG A 8 -3.41 -10.94 3.18
N GLU A 9 -2.31 -11.69 3.23
CA GLU A 9 -1.73 -12.16 4.49
C GLU A 9 -1.36 -10.98 5.41
N PHE A 10 -0.79 -9.92 4.86
CA PHE A 10 -0.45 -8.74 5.64
C PHE A 10 -1.69 -7.96 6.11
N LYS A 11 -2.74 -7.85 5.28
CA LYS A 11 -4.02 -7.29 5.70
C LYS A 11 -4.65 -8.09 6.85
N GLU A 12 -4.66 -9.43 6.74
CA GLU A 12 -5.17 -10.31 7.80
C GLU A 12 -4.36 -10.14 9.10
N TYR A 13 -3.04 -10.01 9.01
CA TYR A 13 -2.17 -9.72 10.16
C TYR A 13 -2.55 -8.40 10.86
N LEU A 14 -2.76 -7.31 10.10
CA LEU A 14 -3.22 -6.03 10.65
C LEU A 14 -4.62 -6.13 11.28
N GLU A 15 -5.56 -6.83 10.63
CA GLU A 15 -6.95 -6.99 11.10
C GLU A 15 -7.05 -7.87 12.35
N SER A 16 -6.14 -8.82 12.52
CA SER A 16 -6.14 -9.74 13.67
C SER A 16 -5.75 -9.10 15.01
N GLY A 17 -5.15 -7.90 15.00
CA GLY A 17 -4.57 -7.26 16.18
C GLY A 17 -3.16 -7.74 16.54
N ALA A 18 -2.69 -8.85 15.94
CA ALA A 18 -1.35 -9.39 16.19
C ALA A 18 -0.21 -8.39 15.90
N PHE A 19 -0.41 -7.46 14.97
CA PHE A 19 0.55 -6.38 14.71
C PHE A 19 0.84 -5.54 15.96
N LEU A 20 -0.20 -5.16 16.72
CA LEU A 20 -0.01 -4.34 17.92
C LEU A 20 0.62 -5.16 19.06
N GLU A 21 0.23 -6.42 19.20
CA GLU A 21 0.86 -7.34 20.17
C GLU A 21 2.35 -7.49 19.90
N ASP A 22 2.74 -7.74 18.64
CA ASP A 22 4.14 -7.85 18.24
C ASP A 22 4.89 -6.52 18.43
N PHE A 23 4.24 -5.40 18.13
CA PHE A 23 4.80 -4.07 18.31
C PHE A 23 5.12 -3.78 19.79
N GLU A 24 4.17 -4.05 20.69
CA GLU A 24 4.34 -3.82 22.14
C GLU A 24 5.42 -4.71 22.76
N MET A 25 5.62 -5.91 22.21
CA MET A 25 6.62 -6.88 22.70
C MET A 25 8.04 -6.61 22.18
N ARG A 26 8.21 -5.76 21.16
CA ARG A 26 9.52 -5.46 20.58
C ARG A 26 10.30 -4.39 21.37
N PRO A 27 11.65 -4.43 21.31
CA PRO A 27 12.47 -3.32 21.77
C PRO A 27 12.26 -2.05 20.91
N PRO A 28 12.67 -0.86 21.40
CA PRO A 28 12.39 0.41 20.72
C PRO A 28 12.89 0.53 19.28
N ASP A 29 14.03 -0.09 18.95
CA ASP A 29 14.56 -0.17 17.59
C ASP A 29 13.66 -1.02 16.69
N GLY A 30 13.18 -2.16 17.19
CA GLY A 30 12.23 -3.01 16.47
C GLY A 30 10.85 -2.37 16.30
N GLN A 31 10.43 -1.51 17.23
CA GLN A 31 9.23 -0.69 17.10
C GLN A 31 9.41 0.37 16.00
N ALA A 32 10.55 1.06 15.98
CA ALA A 32 10.84 2.05 14.95
C ALA A 32 10.81 1.43 13.54
N GLU A 33 11.42 0.26 13.35
CA GLU A 33 11.38 -0.48 12.09
C GLU A 33 9.94 -0.83 11.66
N MET A 34 9.09 -1.24 12.61
CA MET A 34 7.68 -1.53 12.31
C MET A 34 6.90 -0.28 11.92
N LEU A 35 7.18 0.88 12.52
CA LEU A 35 6.57 2.16 12.13
C LEU A 35 7.05 2.59 10.73
N GLU A 36 8.34 2.49 10.45
CA GLU A 36 8.90 2.76 9.11
C GLU A 36 8.26 1.87 8.04
N MET A 37 7.94 0.61 8.37
CA MET A 37 7.21 -0.28 7.47
C MET A 37 5.79 0.23 7.16
N ILE A 38 5.08 0.75 8.16
CA ILE A 38 3.74 1.33 7.96
C ILE A 38 3.85 2.61 7.13
N ASP A 39 4.81 3.49 7.41
CA ASP A 39 5.02 4.72 6.64
C ASP A 39 5.30 4.39 5.16
N LEU A 40 6.19 3.44 4.89
CA LEU A 40 6.48 3.00 3.52
C LEU A 40 5.24 2.41 2.82
N LEU A 41 4.38 1.69 3.55
CA LEU A 41 3.13 1.18 2.98
C LEU A 41 2.21 2.30 2.51
N TRP A 42 2.13 3.39 3.27
CA TRP A 42 1.34 4.56 2.89
C TRP A 42 1.88 5.23 1.63
N GLU A 43 3.20 5.45 1.55
CA GLU A 43 3.84 5.99 0.35
C GLU A 43 3.58 5.12 -0.89
N ILE A 44 3.63 3.79 -0.72
CA ILE A 44 3.31 2.85 -1.81
C ILE A 44 1.84 2.98 -2.26
N CYS A 45 0.90 3.13 -1.32
CA CYS A 45 -0.51 3.31 -1.63
C CYS A 45 -0.77 4.62 -2.40
N GLU A 46 -0.16 5.72 -1.96
CA GLU A 46 -0.22 7.01 -2.66
C GLU A 46 0.35 6.91 -4.06
N LYS A 47 1.51 6.24 -4.21
CA LYS A 47 2.12 6.08 -5.53
C LYS A 47 1.29 5.20 -6.46
N ALA A 48 0.66 4.16 -5.92
CA ALA A 48 -0.25 3.31 -6.69
C ALA A 48 -1.48 4.11 -7.17
N ASP A 49 -2.03 4.98 -6.33
CA ASP A 49 -3.15 5.85 -6.70
C ASP A 49 -2.77 6.85 -7.80
N GLU A 50 -1.62 7.49 -7.69
CA GLU A 50 -1.07 8.39 -8.72
C GLU A 50 -0.95 7.68 -10.08
N ILE A 51 -0.34 6.49 -10.10
CA ILE A 51 -0.14 5.69 -11.33
C ILE A 51 -1.48 5.32 -11.96
N MET A 52 -2.44 4.87 -11.15
CA MET A 52 -3.76 4.48 -11.65
C MET A 52 -4.53 5.69 -12.17
N THR A 53 -4.47 6.81 -11.46
CA THR A 53 -5.09 8.08 -11.85
C THR A 53 -4.54 8.58 -13.19
N GLU A 54 -3.21 8.62 -13.37
CA GLU A 54 -2.59 8.97 -14.65
C GLU A 54 -3.04 8.04 -15.79
N HIS A 55 -3.12 6.74 -15.51
CA HIS A 55 -3.58 5.76 -16.49
C HIS A 55 -5.02 6.02 -16.95
N PHE A 56 -5.95 6.28 -16.01
CA PHE A 56 -7.34 6.56 -16.33
C PHE A 56 -7.51 7.89 -17.09
N TYR A 57 -6.80 8.94 -16.68
CA TYR A 57 -6.85 10.22 -17.40
C TYR A 57 -6.31 10.11 -18.83
N ARG A 58 -5.22 9.37 -19.03
CA ARG A 58 -4.68 9.11 -20.37
C ARG A 58 -5.71 8.38 -21.24
N ARG A 59 -6.34 7.33 -20.71
CA ARG A 59 -7.36 6.56 -21.42
C ARG A 59 -8.61 7.39 -21.76
N LEU A 60 -9.04 8.27 -20.85
CA LEU A 60 -10.16 9.19 -21.09
C LEU A 60 -9.84 10.16 -22.25
N ARG A 61 -8.63 10.72 -22.25
CA ARG A 61 -8.15 11.61 -23.31
C ARG A 61 -8.11 10.92 -24.68
N GLU A 62 -7.53 9.72 -24.74
CA GLU A 62 -7.47 8.91 -25.97
C GLU A 62 -8.87 8.60 -26.53
N ASN A 63 -9.85 8.30 -25.66
CA ASN A 63 -11.23 8.06 -26.07
C ASN A 63 -11.95 9.34 -26.54
N SER A 64 -11.61 10.50 -26.00
CA SER A 64 -12.17 11.79 -26.45
C SER A 64 -11.59 12.27 -27.78
N GLU A 65 -10.39 11.84 -28.14
CA GLU A 65 -9.71 12.19 -29.40
C GLU A 65 -10.07 11.24 -30.57
N GLN A 66 -10.73 10.10 -30.30
CA GLN A 66 -11.18 9.11 -31.31
C GLN A 66 -12.68 9.22 -31.66
N GLY A 67 -13.40 10.16 -31.05
CA GLY A 67 -14.80 10.46 -31.35
C GLY A 67 -14.92 11.73 -32.18
N ASP A 68 -14.49 11.70 -33.45
CA ASP A 68 -14.82 12.65 -34.52
C ASP A 68 -15.06 11.87 -35.83
#